data_AF-A0A941L3P1-F1
#
_entry.id   AF-A0A941L3P1-F1
#
_cell.length_a   1.000
_cell.length_b   1.000
_cell.length_c   1.000
_cell.angle_alpha   90.00
_cell.angle_beta   90.00
_cell.angle_gamma   90.00
#
_symmetry.space_group_name_H-M   'P 1'
#
loop_
_entity.id
_entity.type
_entity.pdbx_description
1 polymer ?
#
loop_
_entity_poly.entity_id
_entity_poly.type
_entity_poly.pdbx_seq_one_letter_code
_entity_poly.pdbx_strand_id
1 'polypeptide(L)'
;MIKKTYLASFLVLFSSGLIFGQANESLTVKTSFFSGIKFEHNGNNLNFDETLSLVDQNEQAATYLRMSKNQATTSTIVGAIGGFFIGWPVGTAIGGGEPNWNLFYVGAGIAVISIPIYNSAVKNARKGVNKYNKGLATLNSTIQNQLTFTITLSGAGLKFSF
;
A
#
# COMPACT_ATOMS: atom_id res chain seq x y z
N MET A 1 -41.85 -6.34 38.33
CA MET A 1 -41.01 -5.34 37.62
C MET A 1 -39.65 -5.88 37.13
N ILE A 2 -39.22 -7.09 37.54
CA ILE A 2 -37.89 -7.68 37.28
C ILE A 2 -37.60 -8.10 35.83
N LYS A 3 -38.62 -8.33 34.98
CA LYS A 3 -38.41 -8.76 33.58
C LYS A 3 -37.91 -7.65 32.64
N LYS A 4 -38.20 -6.38 32.93
CA LYS A 4 -37.81 -5.24 32.07
C LYS A 4 -36.33 -4.87 32.24
N THR A 5 -35.74 -5.13 33.41
CA THR A 5 -34.33 -4.86 33.71
C THR A 5 -33.37 -5.80 32.99
N TYR A 6 -33.71 -7.08 32.80
CA TYR A 6 -32.88 -8.00 32.01
C TYR A 6 -32.86 -7.65 30.52
N LEU A 7 -33.99 -7.17 30.00
CA LEU A 7 -34.09 -6.70 28.62
C LEU A 7 -33.19 -5.48 28.38
N ALA A 8 -33.14 -4.55 29.34
CA ALA A 8 -32.26 -3.39 29.29
C ALA A 8 -30.77 -3.79 29.35
N SER A 9 -30.39 -4.74 30.23
CA SER A 9 -29.00 -5.23 30.29
C SER A 9 -28.56 -5.97 29.02
N PHE A 10 -29.46 -6.72 28.37
CA PHE A 10 -29.15 -7.40 27.09
C PHE A 10 -28.91 -6.39 25.95
N LEU A 11 -29.68 -5.30 25.92
CA LEU A 11 -29.54 -4.24 24.91
C LEU A 11 -28.20 -3.49 25.02
N VAL A 12 -27.71 -3.27 26.25
CA VAL A 12 -26.41 -2.61 26.50
C VAL A 12 -25.25 -3.51 26.06
N LEU A 13 -25.32 -4.82 26.30
CA LEU A 13 -24.30 -5.78 25.85
C LEU A 13 -24.24 -5.95 24.33
N PHE A 14 -25.34 -5.68 23.62
CA PHE A 14 -25.36 -5.74 22.16
C PHE A 14 -24.72 -4.49 21.51
N SER A 15 -24.77 -3.35 22.21
CA SER A 15 -24.21 -2.08 21.70
C SER A 15 -22.68 -1.97 21.81
N SER A 16 -22.05 -2.71 22.71
CA SER A 16 -20.59 -2.71 22.88
C SER A 16 -19.83 -3.46 21.79
N GLY A 17 -20.53 -4.25 20.96
CA GLY A 17 -19.94 -4.96 19.81
C GLY A 17 -19.66 -4.08 18.58
N LEU A 18 -20.16 -2.83 18.55
CA LEU A 18 -20.10 -1.96 17.36
C LEU A 18 -18.89 -1.01 17.31
N ILE A 19 -17.96 -1.07 18.28
CA ILE A 19 -16.83 -0.12 18.39
C ILE A 19 -15.54 -0.64 17.72
N PHE A 20 -15.55 -1.85 17.13
CA PHE A 20 -14.43 -2.34 16.32
C PHE A 20 -14.51 -1.81 14.89
N GLY A 21 -14.28 -0.50 14.71
CA GLY A 21 -14.48 0.15 13.42
C GLY A 21 -13.68 1.44 13.21
N GLN A 22 -12.60 1.68 13.96
CA GLN A 22 -11.61 2.65 13.49
C GLN A 22 -10.76 1.97 12.42
N ALA A 23 -11.30 1.91 11.20
CA ALA A 23 -10.50 1.65 10.03
C ALA A 23 -9.49 2.80 9.92
N ASN A 24 -8.29 2.58 10.46
CA ASN A 24 -7.17 3.46 10.23
C ASN A 24 -7.10 3.70 8.72
N GLU A 25 -7.24 4.96 8.28
CA GLU A 25 -7.18 5.41 6.89
C GLU A 25 -5.76 5.24 6.34
N SER A 26 -5.32 3.98 6.26
CA SER A 26 -3.95 3.63 5.91
C SER A 26 -3.82 3.52 4.41
N LEU A 27 -2.86 4.26 3.87
CA LEU A 27 -2.47 4.14 2.47
C LEU A 27 -1.90 2.74 2.24
N THR A 28 -2.35 2.03 1.21
CA THR A 28 -1.94 0.66 0.90
C THR A 28 -1.36 0.55 -0.50
N VAL A 29 -0.27 -0.21 -0.65
CA VAL A 29 0.34 -0.48 -1.97
C VAL A 29 -0.18 -1.80 -2.52
N LYS A 30 -0.89 -1.74 -3.65
CA LYS A 30 -1.30 -2.90 -4.44
C LYS A 30 -0.36 -3.03 -5.64
N THR A 31 0.22 -4.21 -5.83
CA THR A 31 1.11 -4.49 -6.95
C THR A 31 0.59 -5.66 -7.73
N SER A 32 0.57 -5.54 -9.05
CA SER A 32 0.28 -6.66 -9.95
C SER A 32 1.31 -6.73 -11.06
N PHE A 33 1.60 -7.93 -11.55
CA PHE A 33 2.64 -8.16 -12.57
C PHE A 33 2.31 -7.44 -13.88
N PHE A 34 1.04 -7.42 -14.27
CA PHE A 34 0.58 -6.78 -15.52
C PHE A 34 0.07 -5.36 -15.34
N SER A 35 -0.43 -5.01 -14.15
CA SER A 35 -1.08 -3.71 -13.89
C SER A 35 -0.17 -2.68 -13.22
N GLY A 36 1.08 -3.04 -12.90
CA GLY A 36 2.04 -2.15 -12.26
C GLY A 36 1.74 -1.89 -10.77
N ILE A 37 2.28 -0.76 -10.28
CA ILE A 37 2.13 -0.30 -8.90
C ILE A 37 0.90 0.60 -8.81
N LYS A 38 -0.02 0.28 -7.89
CA LYS A 38 -1.21 1.06 -7.57
C LYS A 38 -1.23 1.37 -6.08
N PHE A 39 -1.83 2.50 -5.74
CA PHE A 39 -2.03 2.92 -4.36
C PHE A 39 -3.52 2.92 -4.07
N GLU A 40 -3.91 2.50 -2.88
CA GLU A 40 -5.29 2.56 -2.42
C GLU A 40 -5.36 3.38 -1.14
N HIS A 41 -6.25 4.36 -1.13
CA HIS A 41 -6.55 5.19 0.02
C HIS A 41 -8.07 5.37 0.12
N ASN A 42 -8.66 5.02 1.25
CA ASN A 42 -10.11 5.13 1.50
C ASN A 42 -10.97 4.46 0.42
N GLY A 43 -10.54 3.30 -0.09
CA GLY A 43 -11.24 2.56 -1.14
C GLY A 43 -11.08 3.13 -2.55
N ASN A 44 -10.40 4.26 -2.72
CA ASN A 44 -10.08 4.86 -4.00
C ASN A 44 -8.68 4.46 -4.45
N ASN A 45 -8.56 4.10 -5.74
CA ASN A 45 -7.26 3.89 -6.35
C ASN A 45 -6.63 5.24 -6.69
N LEU A 46 -5.42 5.47 -6.19
CA LEU A 46 -4.61 6.64 -6.47
C LEU A 46 -3.46 6.27 -7.39
N ASN A 47 -3.14 7.20 -8.28
CA ASN A 47 -1.93 7.16 -9.08
C ASN A 47 -0.72 7.72 -8.29
N PHE A 48 0.46 7.67 -8.89
CA PHE A 48 1.69 8.16 -8.24
C PHE A 48 1.63 9.64 -7.89
N ASP A 49 1.05 10.48 -8.76
CA ASP A 49 0.99 11.92 -8.57
C ASP A 49 0.02 12.31 -7.47
N GLU A 50 -1.17 11.71 -7.45
CA GLU A 50 -2.15 11.87 -6.37
C GLU A 50 -1.58 11.40 -5.03
N THR A 51 -0.90 10.25 -5.03
CA THR A 51 -0.22 9.75 -3.83
C THR A 51 0.87 10.71 -3.37
N LEU A 52 1.63 11.29 -4.31
CA LEU A 52 2.69 12.23 -3.98
C LEU A 52 2.14 13.53 -3.39
N SER A 53 1.01 14.03 -3.91
CA SER A 53 0.30 15.19 -3.33
C SER A 53 -0.19 14.93 -1.91
N LEU A 54 -0.64 13.71 -1.59
CA LEU A 54 -1.05 13.35 -0.23
C LEU A 54 0.10 13.28 0.76
N VAL A 55 1.28 12.83 0.31
CA VAL A 55 2.45 12.66 1.17
C VAL A 55 3.40 13.87 1.17
N ASP A 56 3.06 14.96 0.49
CA ASP A 56 4.00 16.06 0.25
C ASP A 56 4.46 16.76 1.54
N GLN A 57 3.62 16.73 2.58
CA GLN A 57 3.96 17.20 3.93
C GLN A 57 5.03 16.35 4.63
N ASN A 58 5.28 15.13 4.15
CA ASN A 58 6.30 14.21 4.67
C ASN A 58 7.41 14.00 3.63
N GLU A 59 8.44 14.84 3.71
CA GLU A 59 9.57 14.86 2.76
C GLU A 59 10.25 13.49 2.59
N GLN A 60 10.36 12.71 3.68
CA GLN A 60 10.92 11.35 3.62
C GLN A 60 10.03 10.40 2.82
N ALA A 61 8.70 10.44 3.03
CA ALA A 61 7.76 9.62 2.29
C ALA A 61 7.73 10.00 0.81
N ALA A 62 7.70 11.31 0.51
CA ALA A 62 7.72 11.85 -0.85
C ALA A 62 9.00 11.46 -1.61
N THR A 63 10.15 11.46 -0.94
CA THR A 63 11.43 11.05 -1.55
C THR A 63 11.40 9.59 -2.03
N TYR A 64 10.96 8.66 -1.17
CA TYR A 64 10.85 7.25 -1.56
C TYR A 64 9.83 7.02 -2.68
N LEU A 65 8.72 7.77 -2.68
CA LEU A 65 7.71 7.67 -3.73
C LEU A 65 8.20 8.22 -5.08
N ARG A 66 8.94 9.34 -5.09
CA ARG A 66 9.61 9.86 -6.30
C ARG A 66 10.62 8.87 -6.85
N MET A 67 11.46 8.28 -5.99
CA MET A 67 12.39 7.23 -6.38
C MET A 67 11.67 6.01 -6.96
N SER A 68 10.54 5.61 -6.38
CA SER A 68 9.71 4.53 -6.91
C SER A 68 9.15 4.87 -8.28
N LYS A 69 8.63 6.09 -8.49
CA LYS A 69 8.10 6.53 -9.79
C LYS A 69 9.18 6.44 -10.87
N ASN A 70 10.36 6.99 -10.61
CA ASN A 70 11.47 6.99 -11.56
C ASN A 70 11.92 5.56 -11.92
N GLN A 71 12.08 4.69 -10.93
CA GLN A 71 12.48 3.30 -11.17
C GLN A 71 11.41 2.51 -11.91
N ALA A 72 10.12 2.75 -11.61
CA ALA A 72 9.02 2.13 -12.35
C ALA A 72 9.06 2.55 -13.82
N THR A 73 9.20 3.84 -14.11
CA THR A 73 9.34 4.36 -15.48
C THR A 73 10.54 3.74 -16.20
N THR A 74 11.72 3.70 -15.56
CA THR A 74 12.92 3.09 -16.14
C THR A 74 12.69 1.60 -16.42
N SER A 75 12.08 0.86 -15.49
CA SER A 75 11.76 -0.55 -15.69
C SER A 75 10.81 -0.76 -16.86
N THR A 76 9.78 0.10 -17.00
CA THR A 76 8.85 0.05 -18.13
C THR A 76 9.57 0.29 -19.45
N ILE A 77 10.46 1.28 -19.55
CA ILE A 77 11.23 1.56 -20.77
C ILE A 77 12.14 0.38 -21.12
N VAL A 78 12.91 -0.11 -20.14
CA VAL A 78 13.83 -1.25 -20.34
C VAL A 78 13.05 -2.50 -20.73
N GLY A 79 11.92 -2.77 -20.05
CA GLY A 79 11.03 -3.88 -20.36
C GLY A 79 10.39 -3.77 -21.74
N ALA A 80 10.02 -2.57 -22.18
CA ALA A 80 9.48 -2.33 -23.51
C ALA A 80 10.52 -2.58 -24.61
N ILE A 81 11.76 -2.14 -24.40
CA ILE A 81 12.88 -2.41 -25.33
C ILE A 81 13.15 -3.91 -25.41
N GLY A 82 13.27 -4.59 -24.25
CA GLY A 82 13.46 -6.04 -24.20
C GLY A 82 12.31 -6.81 -24.85
N GLY A 83 11.07 -6.42 -24.55
CA GLY A 83 9.85 -6.99 -25.14
C GLY A 83 9.76 -6.78 -26.64
N PHE A 84 10.20 -5.63 -27.16
CA PHE A 84 10.27 -5.37 -28.60
C PHE A 84 11.29 -6.28 -29.28
N PHE A 85 12.49 -6.43 -28.70
CA PHE A 85 13.53 -7.31 -29.25
C PHE A 85 13.18 -8.79 -29.19
N ILE A 86 12.32 -9.19 -28.25
CA ILE A 86 11.73 -10.54 -28.20
C ILE A 86 10.61 -10.66 -29.23
N GLY A 87 9.69 -9.69 -29.26
CA GLY A 87 8.49 -9.73 -30.07
C GLY A 87 8.76 -9.66 -31.57
N TRP A 88 9.80 -8.92 -31.98
CA TRP A 88 10.13 -8.75 -33.40
C TRP A 88 10.54 -10.07 -34.08
N PRO A 89 11.55 -10.82 -33.60
CA PRO A 89 11.88 -12.15 -34.15
C PRO A 89 10.72 -13.14 -34.07
N VAL A 90 9.95 -13.13 -32.96
CA VAL A 90 8.78 -14.01 -32.80
C VAL A 90 7.72 -13.71 -33.86
N GLY A 91 7.41 -12.43 -34.09
CA GLY A 91 6.50 -12.00 -35.14
C GLY A 91 6.99 -12.37 -36.53
N THR A 92 8.28 -12.20 -36.81
CA THR A 92 8.90 -12.62 -38.08
C THR A 92 8.78 -14.13 -38.30
N ALA A 93 9.03 -14.94 -37.27
CA ALA A 93 8.90 -16.40 -37.38
C ALA A 93 7.46 -16.83 -37.69
N ILE A 94 6.48 -16.22 -37.03
CA ILE A 94 5.05 -16.47 -37.27
C ILE A 94 4.65 -16.02 -38.68
N GLY A 95 5.21 -14.91 -39.17
CA GLY A 95 5.00 -14.39 -40.52
C GLY A 95 5.70 -15.16 -41.64
N GLY A 96 6.43 -16.24 -41.33
CA GLY A 96 7.16 -17.05 -42.31
C GLY A 96 8.47 -16.44 -42.81
N GLY A 97 8.97 -15.39 -42.15
CA GLY A 97 10.29 -14.83 -42.42
C GLY A 97 11.40 -15.55 -41.65
N GLU A 98 12.66 -15.16 -41.88
CA GLU A 98 13.82 -15.68 -41.14
C GLU A 98 14.03 -14.89 -39.83
N PRO A 99 13.75 -15.47 -38.66
CA PRO A 99 13.87 -14.76 -37.39
C PRO A 99 15.32 -14.58 -36.95
N ASN A 100 15.64 -13.38 -36.45
CA ASN A 100 16.92 -13.11 -35.81
C ASN A 100 16.90 -13.53 -34.32
N TRP A 101 17.31 -14.76 -34.04
CA TRP A 101 17.36 -15.28 -32.67
C TRP A 101 18.41 -14.61 -31.78
N ASN A 102 19.47 -14.03 -32.35
CA ASN A 102 20.43 -13.25 -31.56
C ASN A 102 19.77 -12.01 -30.96
N LEU A 103 18.91 -11.33 -31.73
CA LEU A 103 18.12 -10.21 -31.23
C LEU A 103 17.15 -10.65 -30.12
N PHE A 104 16.53 -11.82 -30.28
CA PHE A 104 15.67 -12.41 -29.25
C PHE A 104 16.43 -12.64 -27.94
N TYR A 105 17.62 -13.26 -27.99
CA TYR A 105 18.42 -13.51 -26.78
C TYR A 105 18.88 -12.23 -26.09
N VAL A 106 19.26 -11.20 -26.86
CA VAL A 106 19.57 -9.87 -26.32
C VAL A 106 18.34 -9.26 -25.65
N GLY A 107 17.19 -9.31 -26.31
CA GLY A 107 15.91 -8.84 -25.76
C GLY A 107 15.53 -9.54 -24.46
N ALA A 108 15.70 -10.87 -24.40
CA ALA A 108 15.49 -11.67 -23.20
C ALA A 108 16.42 -11.23 -22.05
N GLY A 109 17.70 -10.99 -22.33
CA GLY A 109 18.64 -10.48 -21.34
C GLY A 109 18.21 -9.12 -20.76
N ILE A 110 17.79 -8.20 -21.63
CA ILE A 110 17.30 -6.86 -21.23
C ILE A 110 16.01 -6.98 -20.38
N ALA A 111 15.08 -7.85 -20.79
CA ALA A 111 13.85 -8.08 -20.05
C ALA A 111 14.12 -8.63 -18.63
N VAL A 112 15.10 -9.52 -18.46
CA VAL A 112 15.50 -10.02 -17.13
C VAL A 112 16.04 -8.90 -16.25
N ILE A 113 16.80 -7.94 -16.81
CA ILE A 113 17.33 -6.78 -16.07
C ILE A 113 16.21 -5.83 -15.59
N SER A 114 15.07 -5.76 -16.28
CA SER A 114 13.96 -4.89 -15.86
C SER A 114 13.29 -5.36 -14.55
N ILE A 115 13.35 -6.66 -14.24
CA ILE A 115 12.74 -7.29 -13.05
C ILE A 115 13.30 -6.73 -11.73
N PRO A 116 14.63 -6.74 -11.46
CA PRO A 116 15.16 -6.18 -10.21
C PRO A 116 14.90 -4.68 -10.08
N ILE A 117 14.88 -3.93 -11.20
CA ILE A 117 14.55 -2.50 -11.20
C ILE A 117 13.09 -2.31 -10.75
N TYR A 118 12.15 -3.10 -11.28
CA TYR A 118 10.75 -3.07 -10.86
C TYR A 118 10.59 -3.41 -9.38
N ASN A 119 11.26 -4.47 -8.91
CA ASN A 119 11.21 -4.88 -7.50
C ASN A 119 11.74 -3.79 -6.57
N SER A 120 12.79 -3.08 -6.98
CA SER A 120 13.30 -1.92 -6.25
C SER A 120 12.27 -0.77 -6.23
N ALA A 121 11.56 -0.52 -7.34
CA ALA A 121 10.47 0.45 -7.36
C ALA A 121 9.38 0.09 -6.35
N VAL A 122 8.88 -1.15 -6.36
CA VAL A 122 7.87 -1.65 -5.41
C VAL A 122 8.34 -1.49 -3.95
N LYS A 123 9.60 -1.83 -3.67
CA LYS A 123 10.18 -1.68 -2.33
C LYS A 123 10.16 -0.22 -1.87
N ASN A 124 10.49 0.71 -2.75
CA ASN A 124 10.48 2.14 -2.44
C ASN A 124 9.06 2.68 -2.27
N ALA A 125 8.09 2.26 -3.09
CA ALA A 125 6.68 2.57 -2.89
C ALA A 125 6.20 2.14 -1.49
N ARG A 126 6.46 0.88 -1.10
CA ARG A 126 6.09 0.37 0.22
C ARG A 126 6.77 1.13 1.36
N LYS A 127 8.04 1.51 1.20
CA LYS A 127 8.77 2.32 2.19
C LYS A 127 8.15 3.70 2.37
N GLY A 128 7.82 4.39 1.28
CA GLY A 128 7.20 5.71 1.32
C GLY A 128 5.84 5.67 2.01
N VAL A 129 4.99 4.73 1.61
CA VAL A 129 3.68 4.51 2.23
C VAL A 129 3.79 4.16 3.72
N ASN A 130 4.71 3.26 4.09
CA ASN A 130 4.93 2.91 5.49
C ASN A 130 5.41 4.11 6.32
N LYS A 131 6.26 4.98 5.74
CA LYS A 131 6.71 6.21 6.41
C LYS A 131 5.57 7.20 6.64
N TYR A 132 4.68 7.34 5.67
CA TYR A 132 3.47 8.14 5.80
C TYR A 132 2.55 7.58 6.91
N ASN A 133 2.20 6.29 6.83
CA ASN A 133 1.33 5.63 7.81
C ASN A 133 1.91 5.65 9.22
N LYS A 134 3.24 5.50 9.37
CA LYS A 134 3.91 5.63 10.67
C LYS A 134 3.83 7.05 11.23
N GLY A 135 3.94 8.08 10.38
CA GLY A 135 3.71 9.47 10.79
C GLY A 135 2.31 9.67 11.37
N LEU A 136 1.28 9.11 10.72
CA LEU A 136 -0.10 9.14 11.22
C LEU A 136 -0.25 8.38 12.55
N ALA A 137 0.37 7.20 12.68
CA ALA A 137 0.33 6.42 13.91
C ALA A 137 1.03 7.13 15.08
N THR A 138 2.15 7.85 14.83
CA THR A 138 2.82 8.65 15.85
C THR A 138 1.92 9.80 16.33
N LEU A 139 1.26 10.52 15.43
CA LEU A 139 0.30 11.57 15.79
C LEU A 139 -0.85 11.01 16.65
N ASN A 140 -1.41 9.86 16.27
CA ASN A 140 -2.48 9.20 17.05
C ASN A 140 -2.00 8.62 18.39
N SER A 141 -0.73 8.18 18.48
CA SER A 141 -0.15 7.68 19.74
C SER A 141 0.17 8.78 20.74
N THR A 142 0.45 10.00 20.26
CA THR A 142 0.66 11.17 21.12
C THR A 142 -0.66 11.70 21.68
N ILE A 143 -1.80 11.40 21.03
CA ILE A 143 -3.16 11.70 21.51
C ILE A 143 -3.83 10.42 22.04
N GLN A 144 -3.08 9.51 22.66
CA GLN A 144 -3.68 8.44 23.45
C GLN A 144 -4.09 8.98 24.81
N ASN A 145 -5.24 9.64 24.85
CA ASN A 145 -6.01 9.78 26.09
C ASN A 145 -6.38 8.36 26.54
N GLN A 146 -5.60 7.78 27.46
CA GLN A 146 -5.86 6.44 27.96
C GLN A 146 -7.01 6.51 28.96
N LEU A 147 -8.20 6.13 28.51
CA LEU A 147 -9.33 5.82 29.39
C LEU A 147 -9.10 4.41 29.94
N THR A 148 -8.46 4.31 31.09
CA THR A 148 -8.24 3.01 31.75
C THR A 148 -9.36 2.76 32.75
N PHE A 149 -10.09 1.65 32.56
CA PHE A 149 -11.03 1.16 33.55
C PHE A 149 -10.25 0.41 34.63
N THR A 150 -10.29 0.90 35.87
CA THR A 150 -9.59 0.30 37.00
C THR A 150 -10.60 -0.16 38.04
N ILE A 151 -10.46 -1.40 38.49
CA ILE A 151 -11.25 -1.94 39.60
C ILE A 151 -10.32 -2.02 40.80
N THR A 152 -10.62 -1.25 41.84
CA THR A 152 -9.90 -1.24 43.11
C THR A 152 -10.78 -1.83 44.21
N LEU A 153 -10.18 -2.17 45.36
CA LEU A 153 -10.91 -2.74 46.51
C LEU A 153 -12.09 -1.85 46.99
N SER A 154 -12.04 -0.55 46.68
CA SER A 154 -13.04 0.46 47.05
C SER A 154 -14.09 0.76 45.96
N GLY A 155 -14.06 0.05 44.82
CA GLY A 155 -15.01 0.22 43.72
C GLY A 155 -14.37 0.25 42.34
N ALA A 156 -15.22 0.30 41.30
CA ALA A 156 -14.80 0.48 39.92
C ALA A 156 -14.80 1.96 39.53
N GLY A 157 -13.76 2.41 38.83
CA GLY A 157 -13.60 3.79 38.38
C GLY A 157 -12.96 3.89 36.99
N LEU A 158 -13.20 5.02 36.33
CA LEU A 158 -12.55 5.37 35.06
C LEU A 158 -11.42 6.35 35.36
N LYS A 159 -10.19 5.98 35.03
CA LYS A 159 -9.05 6.89 35.06
C LYS A 159 -8.87 7.48 33.67
N PHE A 160 -8.91 8.80 33.57
CA PHE A 160 -8.54 9.53 32.37
C PHE A 160 -7.16 10.14 32.60
N SER A 161 -6.19 9.79 31.77
CA SER A 161 -4.85 10.39 31.81
C SER A 161 -4.64 11.17 30.52
N PHE A 162 -4.36 12.45 30.66
CA PHE A 162 -3.85 13.34 29.62
C PHE A 162 -2.32 13.37 29.66
#